data_AF-A0AAC8T8I8-F1
#
_entry.id   AF-A0AAC8T8I8-F1
#
_cell.length_a   1.000
_cell.length_b   1.000
_cell.length_c   1.000
_cell.angle_alpha   90.00
_cell.angle_beta   90.00
_cell.angle_gamma   90.00
#
_symmetry.space_group_name_H-M   'P 1'
#
loop_
_entity.id
_entity.type
_entity.pdbx_description
1 polymer ?
#
loop_
_entity_poly.entity_id
_entity_poly.type
_entity_poly.pdbx_seq_one_letter_code
_entity_poly.pdbx_strand_id
1 'polypeptide(L)'
;MKHKIPKPQLIAAAESYAGVSRFADACYRYYFYQDKTAHAHLSSCLSVEFAEHLTTIPAKYHQPVVLAALTELSYPAKPNAKQTFPVKERACCIGISRRQYYRLPFDTAIDDIISHLTAIAKVVAGKVQEQLGKNFQAGY
;
A
#
# COMPACT_ATOMS: atom_id res chain seq x y z
N MET A 1 12.76 21.10 -31.55
CA MET A 1 12.19 19.84 -31.04
C MET A 1 12.35 19.80 -29.54
N LYS A 2 11.29 20.01 -28.75
CA LYS A 2 11.36 19.85 -27.29
C LYS A 2 11.53 18.36 -27.01
N HIS A 3 12.67 17.96 -26.46
CA HIS A 3 12.87 16.63 -25.91
C HIS A 3 11.80 16.39 -24.83
N LYS A 4 10.68 15.78 -25.23
CA LYS A 4 9.73 15.20 -24.29
C LYS A 4 10.39 13.94 -23.76
N ILE A 5 11.13 14.07 -22.66
CA ILE A 5 11.58 12.92 -21.90
C ILE A 5 10.32 12.09 -21.59
N PRO A 6 10.29 10.79 -21.91
CA PRO A 6 9.15 9.94 -21.61
C PRO A 6 8.76 10.09 -20.13
N LYS A 7 7.50 10.40 -19.85
CA LYS A 7 6.96 10.54 -18.48
C LYS A 7 7.45 9.44 -17.50
N PRO A 8 7.58 8.15 -17.90
CA PRO A 8 8.10 7.10 -17.01
C PRO A 8 9.55 7.31 -16.57
N GLN A 9 10.40 7.84 -17.44
CA GLN A 9 11.82 8.07 -17.14
C GLN A 9 12.02 9.29 -16.22
N LEU A 10 11.15 10.29 -16.32
CA LEU A 10 11.12 11.44 -15.38
C LEU A 10 10.60 11.02 -14.00
N ILE A 11 9.57 10.17 -13.94
CA ILE A 11 9.04 9.64 -12.68
C ILE A 11 10.11 8.76 -12.02
N ALA A 12 10.73 7.82 -12.74
CA ALA A 12 11.81 6.98 -12.21
C ALA A 12 13.05 7.78 -11.75
N ALA A 13 13.39 8.86 -12.46
CA ALA A 13 14.47 9.77 -12.05
C ALA A 13 14.09 10.57 -10.79
N ALA A 14 12.85 11.07 -10.69
CA ALA A 14 12.36 11.77 -9.50
C ALA A 14 12.21 10.84 -8.28
N GLU A 15 11.80 9.58 -8.48
CA GLU A 15 11.81 8.53 -7.44
C GLU A 15 13.24 8.32 -6.89
N SER A 16 14.24 8.25 -7.77
CA SER A 16 15.65 8.07 -7.41
C SER A 16 16.27 9.31 -6.73
N TYR A 17 15.85 10.53 -7.12
CA TYR A 17 16.35 11.79 -6.56
C TYR A 17 15.63 12.27 -5.30
N ALA A 18 14.43 11.76 -4.98
CA ALA A 18 13.66 12.19 -3.82
C ALA A 18 14.19 11.65 -2.46
N GLY A 19 15.30 10.89 -2.47
CA GLY A 19 15.90 10.33 -1.25
C GLY A 19 14.94 9.40 -0.48
N VAL A 20 14.05 8.74 -1.23
CA VAL A 20 12.98 7.89 -0.67
C VAL A 20 13.58 6.54 -0.30
N SER A 21 13.20 6.02 0.88
CA SER A 21 13.64 4.67 1.29
C SER A 21 13.07 3.62 0.34
N ARG A 22 13.76 2.48 0.22
CA ARG A 22 13.30 1.35 -0.59
C ARG A 22 11.88 0.88 -0.21
N PHE A 23 11.55 0.96 1.08
CA PHE A 23 10.22 0.65 1.57
C PHE A 23 9.16 1.65 1.07
N ALA A 24 9.44 2.95 1.18
CA ALA A 24 8.52 3.98 0.74
C ALA A 24 8.32 4.01 -0.78
N ASP A 25 9.36 3.73 -1.56
CA ASP A 25 9.26 3.50 -3.01
C ASP A 25 8.36 2.30 -3.32
N ALA A 26 8.52 1.19 -2.62
CA ALA A 26 7.65 0.02 -2.79
C ALA A 26 6.17 0.34 -2.46
N CYS A 27 5.91 1.13 -1.41
CA CYS A 27 4.55 1.59 -1.09
C CYS A 27 3.96 2.42 -2.24
N TYR A 28 4.73 3.39 -2.74
CA TYR A 28 4.33 4.26 -3.85
C TYR A 28 4.04 3.48 -5.13
N ARG A 29 4.98 2.62 -5.54
CA ARG A 29 4.84 1.81 -6.76
C ARG A 29 3.72 0.82 -6.69
N TYR A 30 3.51 0.19 -5.54
CA TYR A 30 2.41 -0.75 -5.38
C TYR A 30 1.06 -0.04 -5.38
N TYR A 31 0.94 1.08 -4.67
CA TYR A 31 -0.32 1.83 -4.57
C TYR A 31 -0.77 2.43 -5.91
N PHE A 32 0.13 3.11 -6.64
CA PHE A 32 -0.24 3.82 -7.88
C PHE A 32 -0.09 2.97 -9.14
N TYR A 33 0.79 1.97 -9.15
CA TYR A 33 1.12 1.20 -10.36
C TYR A 33 0.93 -0.31 -10.22
N GLN A 34 0.53 -0.81 -9.05
CA GLN A 34 0.32 -2.24 -8.77
C GLN A 34 1.54 -3.11 -9.16
N ASP A 35 2.74 -2.57 -8.95
CA ASP A 35 3.99 -3.24 -9.31
C ASP A 35 4.16 -4.56 -8.54
N LYS A 36 4.33 -5.67 -9.27
CA LYS A 36 4.49 -7.02 -8.70
C LYS A 36 5.76 -7.19 -7.88
N THR A 37 6.84 -6.51 -8.25
CA THR A 37 8.11 -6.54 -7.51
C THR A 37 7.97 -5.79 -6.19
N ALA A 38 7.28 -4.66 -6.19
CA ALA A 38 6.92 -3.93 -4.99
C ALA A 38 5.99 -4.75 -4.08
N HIS A 39 4.98 -5.42 -4.64
CA HIS A 39 4.12 -6.34 -3.90
C HIS A 39 4.92 -7.45 -3.18
N ALA A 40 5.87 -8.08 -3.89
CA ALA A 40 6.70 -9.14 -3.31
C ALA A 40 7.60 -8.62 -2.18
N HIS A 41 8.17 -7.42 -2.35
CA HIS A 41 8.96 -6.75 -1.31
C HIS A 41 8.11 -6.41 -0.09
N LEU A 42 6.95 -5.76 -0.28
CA LEU A 42 6.04 -5.41 0.81
C LEU A 42 5.54 -6.67 1.54
N SER A 43 5.20 -7.73 0.80
CA SER A 43 4.77 -8.99 1.37
C SER A 43 5.83 -9.63 2.28
N SER A 44 7.12 -9.40 2.03
CA SER A 44 8.19 -10.02 2.83
C SER A 44 8.59 -9.21 4.07
N CYS A 45 8.39 -7.89 4.08
CA CYS A 45 8.83 -7.04 5.18
C CYS A 45 7.71 -6.46 6.05
N LEU A 46 6.47 -6.37 5.56
CA LEU A 46 5.40 -5.66 6.27
C LEU A 46 5.05 -6.25 7.64
N SER A 47 5.17 -7.56 7.82
CA SER A 47 4.92 -8.19 9.12
C SER A 47 5.93 -7.74 10.20
N VAL A 48 7.15 -7.36 9.79
CA VAL A 48 8.19 -6.80 10.66
C VAL A 48 7.97 -5.30 10.85
N GLU A 49 7.76 -4.56 9.76
CA GLU A 49 7.55 -3.10 9.79
C GLU A 49 6.30 -2.71 10.60
N PHE A 50 5.27 -3.56 10.61
CA PHE A 50 4.01 -3.34 11.34
C PHE A 50 3.85 -4.23 12.57
N ALA A 51 4.95 -4.76 13.12
CA ALA A 51 4.90 -5.66 14.27
C ALA A 51 4.10 -5.08 15.45
N GLU A 52 4.22 -3.77 15.70
CA GLU A 52 3.48 -3.05 16.76
C GLU A 52 1.96 -3.10 16.55
N HIS A 53 1.50 -2.93 15.31
CA HIS A 53 0.09 -2.99 14.92
C HIS A 53 -0.47 -4.43 14.89
N LEU A 54 0.41 -5.43 14.94
CA LEU A 54 0.05 -6.84 14.88
C LEU A 54 0.12 -7.54 16.25
N THR A 55 0.50 -6.83 17.32
CA THR A 55 0.67 -7.39 18.68
C THR A 55 -0.58 -8.08 19.22
N THR A 56 -1.76 -7.56 18.91
CA THR A 56 -3.06 -8.13 19.33
C THR A 56 -3.53 -9.29 18.45
N ILE A 57 -2.82 -9.56 17.34
CA ILE A 57 -3.12 -10.65 16.41
C ILE A 57 -2.15 -11.80 16.67
N PRO A 58 -2.62 -13.05 16.77
CA PRO A 58 -1.72 -14.20 16.87
C PRO A 58 -0.75 -14.27 15.68
N ALA A 59 0.54 -14.53 15.94
CA ALA A 59 1.60 -14.51 14.93
C ALA A 59 1.31 -15.32 13.66
N LYS A 60 0.60 -16.45 13.80
CA LYS A 60 0.16 -17.28 12.65
C LYS A 60 -0.72 -16.54 11.64
N TYR A 61 -1.33 -15.42 12.01
CA TYR A 61 -2.17 -14.60 11.14
C TYR A 61 -1.49 -13.34 10.63
N HIS A 62 -0.27 -13.01 11.08
CA HIS A 62 0.41 -11.79 10.65
C HIS A 62 0.56 -11.73 9.12
N GLN A 63 1.12 -12.78 8.52
CA GLN A 63 1.29 -12.85 7.07
C GLN A 63 -0.06 -12.87 6.32
N PRO A 64 -1.07 -13.67 6.70
CA PRO A 64 -2.41 -13.57 6.12
C PRO A 64 -3.04 -12.18 6.18
N VAL A 65 -2.86 -11.45 7.28
CA VAL A 65 -3.36 -10.07 7.44
C VAL A 65 -2.66 -9.11 6.49
N VAL A 66 -1.33 -9.19 6.39
CA VAL A 66 -0.54 -8.40 5.44
C VAL A 66 -1.00 -8.66 4.00
N LEU A 67 -1.15 -9.93 3.61
CA LEU A 67 -1.60 -10.29 2.27
C LEU A 67 -3.03 -9.82 2.00
N ALA A 68 -3.94 -9.90 2.97
CA ALA A 68 -5.29 -9.37 2.85
C ALA A 68 -5.28 -7.85 2.64
N ALA A 69 -4.47 -7.12 3.40
CA ALA A 69 -4.32 -5.67 3.26
C ALA A 69 -3.76 -5.27 1.89
N LEU A 70 -2.70 -5.94 1.41
CA LEU A 70 -2.15 -5.70 0.08
C LEU A 70 -3.18 -6.01 -1.02
N THR A 71 -3.86 -7.15 -0.90
CA THR A 71 -4.91 -7.54 -1.85
C THR A 71 -5.99 -6.47 -1.91
N GLU A 72 -6.52 -6.03 -0.77
CA GLU A 72 -7.55 -4.99 -0.73
C GLU A 72 -7.07 -3.64 -1.28
N LEU A 73 -5.81 -3.27 -1.02
CA LEU A 73 -5.21 -2.03 -1.51
C LEU A 73 -5.17 -1.96 -3.06
N SER A 74 -5.10 -3.11 -3.73
CA SER A 74 -5.10 -3.18 -5.20
C SER A 74 -6.47 -2.89 -5.84
N TYR A 75 -7.55 -2.88 -5.05
CA TYR A 75 -8.90 -2.62 -5.54
C TYR A 75 -9.26 -1.14 -5.43
N PRO A 76 -10.01 -0.60 -6.41
CA PRO A 76 -10.45 0.78 -6.35
C PRO A 76 -11.37 1.01 -5.14
N ALA A 77 -11.06 2.03 -4.35
CA ALA A 77 -11.91 2.44 -3.24
C ALA A 77 -13.28 2.87 -3.76
N LYS A 78 -14.35 2.34 -3.17
CA LYS A 78 -15.72 2.75 -3.53
C LYS A 78 -15.99 4.14 -2.95
N PRO A 79 -16.64 5.05 -3.71
CA PRO A 79 -17.05 6.35 -3.17
C PRO A 79 -17.90 6.15 -1.91
N ASN A 80 -17.52 6.83 -0.83
CA ASN A 80 -18.22 6.82 0.47
C ASN A 80 -18.21 5.48 1.24
N ALA A 81 -17.44 4.48 0.82
CA ALA A 81 -17.29 3.25 1.58
C ALA A 81 -16.18 3.39 2.62
N LYS A 82 -16.43 2.91 3.85
CA LYS A 82 -15.42 2.85 4.91
C LYS A 82 -14.28 1.88 4.57
N GLN A 83 -14.60 0.81 3.85
CA GLN A 83 -13.68 -0.28 3.49
C GLN A 83 -13.97 -0.72 2.05
N THR A 84 -12.93 -1.14 1.34
CA THR A 84 -13.08 -1.64 -0.04
C THR A 84 -13.66 -3.04 -0.01
N PHE A 85 -13.14 -3.89 0.87
CA PHE A 85 -13.65 -5.24 1.10
C PHE A 85 -14.59 -5.30 2.31
N PRO A 86 -15.76 -5.95 2.19
CA PRO A 86 -16.56 -6.30 3.36
C PRO A 86 -15.84 -7.36 4.20
N VAL A 87 -16.22 -7.47 5.49
CA VAL A 87 -15.69 -8.47 6.44
C VAL A 87 -15.68 -9.90 5.87
N LYS A 88 -16.67 -10.28 5.07
CA LYS A 88 -16.74 -11.61 4.44
C LYS A 88 -15.53 -11.85 3.51
N GLU A 89 -15.16 -10.86 2.72
CA GLU A 89 -14.03 -10.96 1.78
C GLU A 89 -12.72 -10.94 2.54
N ARG A 90 -12.55 -10.04 3.52
CA ARG A 90 -11.35 -10.01 4.39
C ARG A 90 -11.14 -11.33 5.13
N ALA A 91 -12.20 -11.91 5.71
CA ALA A 91 -12.12 -13.21 6.37
C ALA A 91 -11.73 -14.33 5.40
N CYS A 92 -12.20 -14.27 4.15
CA CYS A 92 -11.81 -15.17 3.07
C CYS A 92 -10.32 -15.03 2.73
N CYS A 93 -9.82 -13.81 2.56
CA CYS A 93 -8.41 -13.52 2.30
C CYS A 93 -7.48 -14.06 3.41
N ILE A 94 -7.91 -13.97 4.67
CA ILE A 94 -7.15 -14.52 5.80
C ILE A 94 -7.27 -16.06 5.89
N GLY A 95 -8.29 -16.66 5.27
CA GLY A 95 -8.55 -18.10 5.33
C GLY A 95 -9.26 -18.55 6.61
N ILE A 96 -10.12 -17.72 7.19
CA ILE A 96 -10.85 -18.02 8.43
C ILE A 96 -12.36 -17.82 8.29
N SER A 97 -13.12 -18.45 9.18
CA SER A 97 -14.58 -18.21 9.24
C SER A 97 -14.88 -16.78 9.72
N ARG A 98 -16.01 -16.21 9.28
CA ARG A 98 -16.50 -14.91 9.77
C ARG A 98 -16.63 -14.87 11.29
N ARG A 99 -17.06 -15.97 11.92
CA ARG A 99 -17.18 -16.06 13.38
C ARG A 99 -15.83 -15.90 14.08
N GLN A 100 -14.78 -16.49 13.51
CA GLN A 100 -13.42 -16.35 14.03
C GLN A 100 -12.85 -14.97 13.77
N TYR A 101 -13.17 -14.37 12.62
CA TYR A 101 -12.76 -13.03 12.28
C TYR A 101 -13.20 -12.00 13.33
N TYR A 102 -14.46 -12.05 13.79
CA TYR A 102 -14.97 -11.13 14.82
C TYR A 102 -14.34 -11.29 16.21
N ARG A 103 -13.52 -12.33 16.46
CA ARG A 103 -12.90 -12.55 17.77
C ARG A 103 -11.59 -11.79 17.96
N LEU A 104 -11.02 -11.26 16.89
CA LEU A 104 -9.71 -10.62 16.89
C LEU A 104 -9.82 -9.30 16.11
N PRO A 105 -8.97 -8.31 16.39
CA PRO A 105 -9.03 -6.98 15.76
C PRO A 105 -8.45 -6.97 14.32
N PHE A 106 -8.88 -7.91 13.46
CA PHE A 106 -8.38 -8.02 12.08
C PHE A 106 -8.73 -6.78 11.24
N ASP A 107 -9.93 -6.22 11.40
CA ASP A 107 -10.33 -5.01 10.66
C ASP A 107 -9.39 -3.84 10.97
N THR A 108 -9.10 -3.61 12.25
CA THR A 108 -8.18 -2.57 12.69
C THR A 108 -6.78 -2.79 12.12
N ALA A 109 -6.25 -4.01 12.20
CA ALA A 109 -4.92 -4.32 11.67
C ALA A 109 -4.83 -4.12 10.15
N ILE A 110 -5.84 -4.56 9.39
CA ILE A 110 -5.90 -4.36 7.93
C ILE A 110 -6.02 -2.88 7.60
N ASP A 111 -6.93 -2.16 8.26
CA ASP A 111 -7.18 -0.74 8.02
C ASP A 111 -5.92 0.09 8.34
N ASP A 112 -5.21 -0.22 9.42
CA ASP A 112 -3.96 0.43 9.80
C ASP A 112 -2.88 0.24 8.73
N ILE A 113 -2.67 -1.00 8.26
CA ILE A 113 -1.68 -1.29 7.21
C ILE A 113 -2.02 -0.52 5.93
N ILE A 114 -3.27 -0.61 5.46
CA ILE A 114 -3.74 0.09 4.25
C ILE A 114 -3.53 1.60 4.38
N SER A 115 -3.91 2.17 5.53
CA SER A 115 -3.81 3.61 5.82
C SER A 115 -2.36 4.08 5.77
N HIS A 116 -1.44 3.37 6.43
CA HIS A 116 -0.02 3.73 6.43
C HIS A 116 0.63 3.59 5.05
N LEU A 117 0.38 2.49 4.33
CA LEU A 117 0.87 2.29 2.97
C LEU A 117 0.40 3.43 2.05
N THR A 118 -0.88 3.79 2.15
CA THR A 118 -1.49 4.87 1.37
C THR A 118 -0.89 6.24 1.73
N ALA A 119 -0.70 6.51 3.02
CA ALA A 119 -0.12 7.76 3.50
C ALA A 119 1.33 7.92 3.00
N ILE A 120 2.15 6.87 3.12
CA ILE A 120 3.52 6.86 2.63
C ILE A 120 3.56 7.08 1.11
N ALA A 121 2.72 6.35 0.35
CA ALA A 121 2.63 6.51 -1.09
C ALA A 121 2.28 7.96 -1.49
N LYS A 122 1.31 8.58 -0.81
CA LYS A 122 0.93 9.98 -1.06
C LYS A 122 2.05 10.98 -0.73
N VAL A 123 2.80 10.74 0.36
CA VAL A 123 3.97 11.57 0.70
C VAL A 123 5.04 11.47 -0.39
N VAL A 124 5.33 10.26 -0.89
CA VAL A 124 6.27 10.05 -1.99
C VAL A 124 5.78 10.75 -3.27
N ALA A 125 4.49 10.62 -3.60
CA ALA A 125 3.90 11.32 -4.75
C ALA A 125 4.07 12.84 -4.64
N GLY A 126 3.86 13.42 -3.44
CA GLY A 126 4.08 14.84 -3.18
C GLY A 126 5.55 15.25 -3.41
N LYS A 127 6.51 14.49 -2.88
CA LYS A 127 7.95 14.74 -3.11
C LYS A 127 8.32 14.66 -4.60
N VAL A 128 7.80 13.66 -5.31
CA VAL A 128 8.02 13.49 -6.75
C VAL A 128 7.44 14.69 -7.53
N GLN A 129 6.25 15.15 -7.17
CA GLN A 129 5.63 16.35 -7.77
C GLN A 129 6.44 17.62 -7.50
N GLU A 130 6.92 17.82 -6.27
CA GLU A 130 7.77 18.96 -5.91
C GLU A 130 9.05 19.00 -6.76
N GLN A 131 9.69 17.85 -6.97
CA GLN A 131 10.90 17.76 -7.79
C GLN A 131 10.65 17.97 -9.29
N LEU A 132 9.52 17.49 -9.80
CA LEU A 132 9.13 17.68 -11.20
C LEU A 132 8.60 19.11 -11.48
N GLY A 133 8.37 19.90 -10.43
CA GLY A 133 7.89 21.28 -10.49
C GLY A 133 6.36 21.39 -10.59
N LYS A 134 5.81 22.54 -10.15
CA LYS A 134 4.37 22.83 -9.98
C LYS A 134 3.47 22.58 -11.21
N ASN A 135 4.04 22.39 -12.40
CA ASN A 135 3.31 22.15 -13.64
C ASN A 135 3.16 20.66 -14.00
N PHE A 136 3.69 19.75 -13.18
CA PHE A 136 3.52 18.31 -13.40
C PHE A 136 2.18 17.84 -12.83
N GLN A 137 1.16 17.76 -13.69
CA GLN A 137 -0.04 17.00 -13.37
C GLN A 137 0.27 15.51 -13.53
N ALA A 138 0.55 14.86 -12.40
CA ALA A 138 0.53 13.41 -12.32
C ALA A 138 -0.94 12.96 -12.43
N GLY A 139 -1.34 12.56 -13.64
CA GLY A 139 -2.60 11.84 -13.83
C GLY A 139 -2.41 10.45 -13.25
N TYR A 140 -2.89 10.25 -12.04
CA TYR A 140 -3.01 8.95 -11.38
C TYR A 140 -4.45 8.46 -11.50
#